data_AF-A0A836SBA7-F1
#
_entry.id   AF-A0A836SBA7-F1
#
_cell.length_a   1.000
_cell.length_b   1.000
_cell.length_c   1.000
_cell.angle_alpha   90.00
_cell.angle_beta   90.00
_cell.angle_gamma   90.00
#
_symmetry.space_group_name_H-M   'P 1'
#
loop_
_entity.id
_entity.type
_entity.pdbx_description
1 polymer ?
#
loop_
_entity_poly.entity_id
_entity_poly.type
_entity_poly.pdbx_seq_one_letter_code
_entity_poly.pdbx_strand_id
1 'polypeptide(L)'
;MKIKSFKLDDNKRNLFMEETHFDNFNLLVGISGVGKTKILKMLEEVCQVATEGEHKLNGMAWQMTFEHANHQYEWALKTALPKPNFSQNPTQSSIVYEKIVK
;
A
#
# COMPACT_ATOMS: atom_id res chain seq x y z
N MET A 1 10.43 5.10 10.85
CA MET A 1 8.98 5.03 10.60
C MET A 1 8.47 3.76 11.26
N LYS A 2 7.32 3.79 11.94
CA LYS A 2 6.68 2.62 12.56
C LYS A 2 5.26 2.47 12.02
N ILE A 3 4.99 1.41 11.27
CA ILE A 3 3.65 1.11 10.74
C ILE A 3 2.74 0.70 11.90
N LYS A 4 1.50 1.21 11.92
CA LYS A 4 0.48 0.99 12.95
C LYS A 4 -0.71 0.20 12.41
N SER A 5 -1.15 0.50 11.20
CA SER A 5 -2.12 -0.33 10.47
C SER A 5 -1.83 -0.33 8.98
N PHE A 6 -2.23 -1.41 8.31
CA PHE A 6 -2.15 -1.53 6.86
C PHE A 6 -3.36 -2.29 6.32
N LYS A 7 -3.93 -1.76 5.24
CA LYS A 7 -5.00 -2.37 4.45
C LYS A 7 -4.59 -2.31 2.98
N LEU A 8 -4.84 -3.39 2.26
CA LEU A 8 -4.48 -3.50 0.85
C LEU A 8 -5.57 -4.18 0.03
N ASP A 9 -5.80 -3.62 -1.14
CA ASP A 9 -6.56 -4.21 -2.23
C ASP A 9 -5.75 -4.09 -3.53
N ASP A 10 -5.15 -5.20 -3.97
CA ASP A 10 -4.53 -5.32 -5.29
C ASP A 10 -5.36 -6.26 -6.18
N ASN A 11 -6.20 -5.63 -7.00
CA ASN A 11 -7.04 -6.32 -7.98
C ASN A 11 -6.22 -7.07 -9.04
N LYS A 12 -5.03 -6.60 -9.39
CA LYS A 12 -4.19 -7.21 -10.44
C LYS A 12 -3.62 -8.55 -9.98
N ARG A 13 -3.25 -8.65 -8.70
CA ARG A 13 -2.64 -9.85 -8.10
C ARG A 13 -3.63 -10.71 -7.31
N ASN A 14 -4.92 -10.32 -7.32
CA ASN A 14 -5.99 -10.92 -6.52
C ASN A 14 -5.55 -11.08 -5.05
N LEU A 15 -4.99 -10.01 -4.51
CA LEU A 15 -4.46 -9.98 -3.15
C LEU A 15 -5.24 -8.94 -2.36
N PHE A 16 -5.88 -9.41 -1.31
CA PHE A 16 -6.61 -8.59 -0.37
C PHE A 16 -6.03 -8.80 1.03
N MET A 17 -5.80 -7.71 1.73
CA MET A 17 -5.44 -7.69 3.14
C MET A 17 -6.45 -6.80 3.86
N GLU A 18 -7.21 -7.40 4.77
CA GLU A 18 -8.02 -6.65 5.71
C GLU A 18 -7.13 -5.74 6.57
N GLU A 19 -7.72 -4.67 7.09
CA GLU A 19 -6.98 -3.77 7.96
C GLU A 19 -6.37 -4.57 9.13
N THR A 20 -5.04 -4.58 9.16
CA THR A 20 -4.25 -5.30 10.15
C THR A 20 -3.48 -4.30 10.97
N HIS A 21 -3.62 -4.36 12.29
CA HIS A 21 -2.87 -3.52 13.22
C HIS A 21 -1.56 -4.20 13.62
N PHE A 22 -0.50 -3.41 13.74
CA PHE A 22 0.84 -3.87 14.07
C PHE A 22 1.27 -3.39 15.46
N ASP A 23 1.80 -4.32 16.23
CA ASP A 23 2.42 -4.05 17.53
C ASP A 23 3.93 -3.79 17.40
N ASN A 24 4.62 -3.64 18.54
CA ASN A 24 6.09 -3.56 18.58
C ASN A 24 6.76 -4.82 18.01
N PHE A 25 6.09 -5.96 18.11
CA PHE A 25 6.55 -7.24 17.60
C PHE A 25 5.38 -7.96 16.94
N ASN A 26 5.57 -8.40 15.70
CA ASN A 26 4.55 -9.07 14.90
C ASN A 26 5.14 -10.33 14.29
N LEU A 27 4.34 -11.39 14.24
CA LEU A 27 4.76 -12.67 13.68
C LEU A 27 3.88 -13.05 12.50
N LEU A 28 4.48 -13.19 11.32
CA LEU A 28 3.79 -13.63 10.11
C LEU A 28 3.92 -15.16 9.94
N VAL A 29 2.88 -15.89 10.33
CA VAL A 29 2.85 -17.37 10.30
C VAL A 29 1.82 -17.91 9.32
N GLY A 30 2.03 -19.15 8.90
CA GLY A 30 1.12 -19.89 8.01
C GLY A 30 1.85 -20.99 7.25
N ILE A 31 1.10 -21.92 6.66
CA ILE A 31 1.66 -23.02 5.86
C ILE A 31 2.41 -22.50 4.61
N SER A 32 3.19 -23.37 3.95
CA SER A 32 3.88 -22.98 2.72
C SER A 32 2.88 -22.58 1.63
N GLY A 33 3.22 -21.59 0.80
CA GLY A 33 2.39 -21.16 -0.33
C GLY A 33 1.24 -20.19 -0.01
N VAL A 34 0.90 -19.91 1.25
CA VAL A 34 -0.24 -19.02 1.62
C VAL A 34 -0.04 -17.54 1.28
N GLY A 35 1.12 -17.14 0.76
CA GLY A 35 1.35 -15.76 0.31
C GLY A 35 2.10 -14.86 1.30
N LYS A 36 2.75 -15.40 2.34
CA LYS A 36 3.61 -14.63 3.27
C LYS A 36 4.62 -13.73 2.55
N THR A 37 5.29 -14.25 1.52
CA THR A 37 6.24 -13.47 0.70
C THR A 37 5.55 -12.38 -0.13
N LYS A 38 4.31 -12.59 -0.58
CA LYS A 38 3.56 -11.58 -1.34
C LYS A 38 3.22 -10.38 -0.45
N ILE A 39 2.85 -10.64 0.80
CA ILE A 39 2.60 -9.59 1.81
C ILE A 39 3.84 -8.70 1.99
N LEU A 40 5.01 -9.31 2.20
CA LEU A 40 6.25 -8.57 2.38
C LEU A 40 6.63 -7.73 1.15
N LYS A 41 6.50 -8.30 -0.05
CA LYS A 41 6.75 -7.57 -1.31
C LYS A 41 5.83 -6.36 -1.48
N MET A 42 4.58 -6.45 -1.04
CA MET A 42 3.66 -5.31 -1.11
C MET A 42 4.04 -4.19 -0.16
N LEU A 43 4.42 -4.53 1.07
CA LEU A 43 4.92 -3.54 2.02
C LEU A 43 6.18 -2.87 1.48
N GLU A 44 7.06 -3.63 0.83
CA GLU A 44 8.26 -3.11 0.16
C GLU A 44 7.91 -2.16 -0.99
N GLU A 45 6.94 -2.51 -1.85
CA GLU A 45 6.47 -1.63 -2.94
C GLU A 45 5.87 -0.32 -2.39
N VAL A 46 5.09 -0.37 -1.30
CA VAL A 46 4.57 0.84 -0.66
C VAL A 46 5.69 1.72 -0.13
N CYS A 47 6.73 1.13 0.48
CA CYS A 47 7.91 1.88 0.91
C CYS A 47 8.66 2.50 -0.27
N GLN A 48 8.86 1.77 -1.36
CA GLN A 48 9.51 2.28 -2.57
C GLN A 48 8.76 3.48 -3.15
N VAL A 49 7.42 3.43 -3.17
CA VAL A 49 6.59 4.56 -3.63
C VAL A 49 6.81 5.79 -2.76
N ALA A 50 6.95 5.62 -1.45
CA ALA A 50 7.20 6.72 -0.53
C ALA A 50 8.60 7.34 -0.71
N THR A 51 9.60 6.55 -1.10
CA THR A 51 11.01 6.98 -1.14
C THR A 51 11.51 7.39 -2.53
N GLU A 52 11.01 6.76 -3.58
CA GLU A 52 11.54 6.88 -4.95
C GLU A 52 10.59 7.62 -5.90
N GLY A 53 9.34 7.89 -5.48
CA GLY A 53 8.40 8.80 -6.14
C GLY A 53 7.77 8.30 -7.46
N GLU A 54 8.50 7.54 -8.27
CA GLU A 54 7.99 7.00 -9.54
C GLU A 54 7.81 5.48 -9.45
N HIS A 55 6.56 5.04 -9.39
CA HIS A 55 6.20 3.64 -9.55
C HIS A 55 4.92 3.52 -10.39
N LYS A 56 4.95 2.65 -11.40
CA LYS A 56 3.77 2.36 -12.25
C LYS A 56 2.78 1.47 -11.48
N LEU A 57 2.00 2.10 -10.62
CA LEU A 57 0.94 1.45 -9.85
C LEU A 57 -0.38 1.54 -10.60
N ASN A 58 -0.96 0.39 -10.92
CA ASN A 58 -2.22 0.27 -11.65
C ASN A 58 -3.17 -0.68 -10.91
N GLY A 59 -4.39 -0.23 -10.61
CA GLY A 59 -5.45 -1.07 -10.04
C GLY A 59 -5.26 -1.50 -8.58
N MET A 60 -4.43 -0.77 -7.84
CA MET A 60 -4.11 -1.01 -6.43
C MET A 60 -4.67 0.11 -5.56
N ALA A 61 -5.17 -0.27 -4.38
CA ALA A 61 -5.56 0.66 -3.33
C ALA A 61 -4.95 0.21 -2.00
N TRP A 62 -4.43 1.15 -1.22
CA TRP A 62 -3.98 0.87 0.15
C TRP A 62 -4.34 2.02 1.08
N GLN A 63 -4.32 1.69 2.37
CA GLN A 63 -4.40 2.64 3.46
C GLN A 63 -3.41 2.19 4.53
N MET A 64 -2.58 3.12 5.00
CA MET A 64 -1.57 2.86 6.01
C MET A 64 -1.61 3.96 7.06
N THR A 65 -1.54 3.57 8.32
CA THR A 65 -1.21 4.50 9.41
C THR A 65 0.19 4.21 9.91
N PHE A 66 0.99 5.26 10.16
CA PHE A 66 2.34 5.10 10.67
C PHE A 66 2.75 6.28 11.55
N GLU A 67 3.75 6.04 12.39
CA GLU A 67 4.35 7.02 13.27
C GLU A 67 5.75 7.39 12.76
N HIS A 68 6.02 8.68 12.68
CA HIS A 68 7.34 9.22 12.33
C HIS A 68 7.55 10.56 13.04
N ALA A 69 8.75 10.79 13.59
CA ALA A 69 9.10 12.04 14.28
C ALA A 69 8.04 12.51 15.31
N ASN A 70 7.51 11.58 16.12
CA ASN A 70 6.42 11.78 17.10
C ASN A 70 5.08 12.27 16.53
N HIS A 71 4.86 12.16 15.22
CA HIS A 71 3.60 12.46 14.58
C HIS A 71 2.97 11.19 14.02
N GLN A 72 1.64 11.15 14.02
CA GLN A 72 0.87 10.11 13.33
C GLN A 72 0.46 10.61 11.94
N TYR A 73 0.60 9.71 10.99
CA TYR A 73 0.29 9.95 9.59
C TYR A 73 -0.71 8.91 9.13
N GLU A 74 -1.63 9.37 8.29
CA GLU A 74 -2.47 8.50 7.49
C GLU A 74 -2.14 8.73 6.01
N TRP A 75 -1.82 7.64 5.32
CA TRP A 75 -1.48 7.65 3.92
C TRP A 75 -2.33 6.66 3.15
N ALA A 76 -3.04 7.16 2.15
CA ALA A 76 -3.92 6.36 1.31
C ALA A 76 -3.61 6.60 -0.17
N LEU A 77 -3.57 5.52 -0.93
CA LEU A 77 -3.49 5.56 -2.38
C LEU A 77 -4.64 4.77 -2.97
N LYS A 78 -5.21 5.28 -4.07
CA LYS A 78 -6.12 4.52 -4.92
C LYS A 78 -5.76 4.79 -6.38
N THR A 79 -5.38 3.74 -7.09
CA THR A 79 -5.04 3.80 -8.52
C THR A 79 -6.11 3.10 -9.35
N ALA A 80 -6.45 3.70 -10.49
CA ALA A 80 -7.38 3.09 -11.42
C ALA A 80 -6.67 2.01 -12.25
N LEU A 81 -7.41 0.97 -12.67
CA LEU A 81 -6.95 0.11 -13.74
C LEU A 81 -7.00 0.90 -15.05
N PRO A 82 -5.93 0.93 -15.86
CA PRO A 82 -6.00 1.50 -17.20
C PRO A 82 -7.04 0.69 -18.00
N LYS A 83 -8.06 1.38 -18.54
CA LYS A 83 -9.05 0.75 -19.41
C LYS A 83 -8.32 0.26 -20.67
N PRO A 84 -8.56 -0.99 -21.13
CA PRO A 84 -7.84 -1.56 -22.27
C PRO A 84 -8.07 -0.81 -23.59
N ASN A 85 -9.12 0.00 -23.66
CA ASN A 85 -9.43 0.84 -24.81
C ASN A 85 -9.47 2.31 -24.36
N PHE A 86 -8.69 3.16 -25.03
CA PHE A 86 -8.68 4.63 -25.04
C PHE A 86 -7.48 5.37 -24.40
N SER A 87 -6.69 5.94 -25.33
CA SER A 87 -5.82 7.13 -25.29
C SER A 87 -4.40 7.01 -24.72
N GLN A 88 -3.44 7.51 -25.51
CA GLN A 88 -1.98 7.45 -25.34
C GLN A 88 -1.41 8.37 -24.24
N ASN A 89 -2.18 8.72 -23.21
CA ASN A 89 -1.67 9.51 -22.08
C ASN A 89 -1.92 8.72 -20.80
N PRO A 90 -0.89 8.15 -20.15
CA PRO A 90 -1.07 7.44 -18.89
C PRO A 90 -1.61 8.44 -17.87
N THR A 91 -2.88 8.25 -17.46
CA THR A 91 -3.46 8.94 -16.31
C THR A 91 -2.56 8.68 -15.11
N GLN A 92 -1.77 9.69 -14.77
CA GLN A 92 -0.80 9.67 -13.71
C GLN A 92 -1.51 9.33 -12.40
N SER A 93 -1.06 8.28 -11.73
CA SER A 93 -1.54 7.89 -10.41
C SER A 93 -1.40 9.11 -9.49
N SER A 94 -2.51 9.59 -8.94
CA SER A 94 -2.53 10.76 -8.05
C SER A 94 -2.71 10.31 -6.61
N ILE A 95 -1.93 10.92 -5.70
CA ILE A 95 -2.13 10.78 -4.26
C ILE A 95 -3.51 11.36 -3.94
N VAL A 96 -4.38 10.56 -3.32
CA VAL A 96 -5.77 10.97 -3.06
C VAL A 96 -5.83 11.99 -1.93
N TYR A 97 -5.07 11.78 -0.85
CA TYR A 97 -4.81 12.77 0.19
C TYR A 97 -3.62 12.32 1.06
N GLU A 98 -2.97 13.29 1.70
CA GLU A 98 -2.03 13.10 2.80
C GLU A 98 -2.50 13.97 3.97
N LYS A 99 -2.63 13.38 5.16
CA LYS A 99 -3.11 14.12 6.34
C LYS A 99 -2.33 13.73 7.60
N ILE A 100 -1.94 14.74 8.37
CA ILE A 100 -1.40 14.58 9.73
C ILE A 100 -2.58 14.45 10.69
N VAL A 101 -2.62 13.35 11.44
CA VAL A 101 -3.60 13.12 12.51
C VAL A 101 -2.86 13.38 13.81
N LYS A 102 -3.31 14.37 14.59
CA LYS A 102 -2.67 14.82 15.83
C LYS A 102 -2.50 13.70 16.85
#